data_AF-A0AA95EN30-F1
#
_entry.id   AF-A0AA95EN30-F1
#
_cell.length_a   1.000
_cell.length_b   1.000
_cell.length_c   1.000
_cell.angle_alpha   90.00
_cell.angle_beta   90.00
_cell.angle_gamma   90.00
#
_symmetry.space_group_name_H-M   'P 1'
#
loop_
_entity.id
_entity.type
_entity.pdbx_description
1 polymer ?
#
loop_
_entity_poly.entity_id
_entity_poly.type
_entity_poly.pdbx_seq_one_letter_code
_entity_poly.pdbx_strand_id
1 'polypeptide(L)'
;MTDPVSHRQALAPDPFAVLSRVPAIGNLILGVRADGALLEGLGAIDSVELEDGFAVLRGPARETRLDLSEIGSIVADQMVMKNVMPFLEVLDAAGNTIAKLTALDGLARFDAALEGIGRRPLDAAPPAARPGPGDEPADGPLKAAEAAAKLVTLQAVKNGVVHRWSGTLTSVSFSHGFLNAMQPDMHLHIRAGAIASWSKESADGSDVFSAIDRNGKAIGLTLTAEAGALAG
;
A
#
# COMPACT_ATOMS: atom_id res chain seq x y z
N MET A 1 -19.24 22.99 20.81
CA MET A 1 -18.08 22.18 20.39
C MET A 1 -17.93 22.47 18.91
N THR A 2 -16.91 23.22 18.50
CA THR A 2 -16.71 23.54 17.08
C THR A 2 -16.26 22.28 16.37
N ASP A 3 -16.92 21.92 15.28
CA ASP A 3 -16.49 20.80 14.45
C ASP A 3 -15.03 21.00 14.05
N PRO A 4 -14.22 19.92 14.04
CA PRO A 4 -12.82 20.03 13.64
C PRO A 4 -12.72 20.59 12.22
N VAL A 5 -11.79 21.53 12.02
CA VAL A 5 -11.53 22.09 10.68
C VAL A 5 -11.05 20.95 9.77
N SER A 6 -11.84 20.63 8.76
CA SER A 6 -11.45 19.67 7.74
C SER A 6 -10.36 20.27 6.86
N HIS A 7 -9.27 19.53 6.66
CA HIS A 7 -8.22 19.88 5.69
C HIS A 7 -8.37 19.10 4.38
N ARG A 8 -9.47 18.36 4.23
CA ARG A 8 -9.76 17.52 3.07
C ARG A 8 -10.09 18.39 1.86
N GLN A 9 -9.46 18.08 0.75
CA GLN A 9 -9.64 18.76 -0.53
C GLN A 9 -9.74 17.71 -1.63
N ALA A 10 -10.86 17.68 -2.36
CA ALA A 10 -10.93 16.97 -3.62
C ALA A 10 -10.03 17.68 -4.64
N LEU A 11 -9.19 16.90 -5.32
CA LEU A 11 -8.36 17.40 -6.42
C LEU A 11 -9.13 17.30 -7.75
N ALA A 12 -8.67 18.06 -8.75
CA ALA A 12 -9.25 18.10 -10.10
C ALA A 12 -9.46 16.68 -10.68
N PRO A 13 -10.46 16.49 -11.57
CA PRO A 13 -10.99 15.16 -11.86
C PRO A 13 -10.10 14.29 -12.76
N ASP A 14 -9.06 14.82 -13.40
CA ASP A 14 -8.12 14.00 -14.16
C ASP A 14 -7.14 13.32 -13.18
N PRO A 15 -7.28 12.01 -12.91
CA PRO A 15 -6.48 11.35 -11.89
C PRO A 15 -5.01 11.26 -12.30
N PHE A 16 -4.72 11.12 -13.60
CA PHE A 16 -3.34 11.03 -14.08
C PHE A 16 -2.62 12.37 -13.97
N ALA A 17 -3.30 13.49 -14.19
CA ALA A 17 -2.74 14.82 -13.98
C ALA A 17 -2.29 15.06 -12.52
N VAL A 18 -2.93 14.42 -11.54
CA VAL A 18 -2.54 14.45 -10.14
C VAL A 18 -1.41 13.45 -9.86
N LEU A 19 -1.58 12.19 -10.27
CA LEU A 19 -0.61 11.13 -9.98
C LEU A 19 0.75 11.39 -10.64
N SER A 20 0.79 12.03 -11.80
CA SER A 20 2.04 12.46 -12.45
C SER A 20 2.86 13.46 -11.63
N ARG A 21 2.29 14.09 -10.61
CA ARG A 21 2.99 15.00 -9.68
C ARG A 21 3.70 14.29 -8.54
N VAL A 22 3.40 13.00 -8.30
CA VAL A 22 3.92 12.23 -7.17
C VAL A 22 5.45 12.25 -7.06
N PRO A 23 6.26 12.20 -8.14
CA PRO A 23 7.72 12.28 -8.02
C PRO A 23 8.21 13.57 -7.36
N ALA A 24 7.51 14.70 -7.57
CA ALA A 24 7.90 15.99 -7.01
C ALA A 24 7.63 16.08 -5.49
N ILE A 25 6.74 15.23 -4.94
CA ILE A 25 6.42 15.17 -3.51
C ILE A 25 7.65 14.77 -2.68
N GLY A 26 8.62 14.05 -3.26
CA GLY A 26 9.81 13.56 -2.58
C GLY A 26 9.59 12.22 -1.90
N ASN A 27 10.15 12.03 -0.70
CA ASN A 27 9.97 10.77 0.02
C ASN A 27 8.52 10.63 0.51
N LEU A 28 7.96 9.44 0.33
CA LEU A 28 6.60 9.11 0.75
C LEU A 28 6.48 7.68 1.27
N ILE A 29 5.35 7.38 1.90
CA ILE A 29 4.87 6.03 2.18
C ILE A 29 3.67 5.79 1.26
N LEU A 30 3.76 4.83 0.35
CA LEU A 30 2.64 4.36 -0.47
C LEU A 30 2.10 3.07 0.13
N GLY A 31 0.88 3.10 0.65
CA GLY A 31 0.22 1.95 1.26
C GLY A 31 -0.96 1.43 0.43
N VAL A 32 -0.98 0.11 0.22
CA VAL A 32 -2.10 -0.63 -0.37
C VAL A 32 -2.58 -1.70 0.60
N ARG A 33 -3.89 -1.70 0.88
CA ARG A 33 -4.53 -2.66 1.78
C ARG A 33 -5.25 -3.76 0.99
N ALA A 34 -4.80 -5.00 1.15
CA ALA A 34 -5.41 -6.20 0.60
C ALA A 34 -6.01 -7.03 1.76
N ASP A 35 -7.35 -7.03 1.89
CA ASP A 35 -8.18 -7.76 2.87
C ASP A 35 -7.47 -8.24 4.16
N GLY A 36 -6.98 -7.30 4.98
CA GLY A 36 -6.34 -7.58 6.27
C GLY A 36 -4.82 -7.49 6.29
N ALA A 37 -4.18 -7.37 5.14
CA ALA A 37 -2.77 -7.00 4.97
C ALA A 37 -2.64 -5.56 4.45
N LEU A 38 -1.66 -4.82 4.95
CA LEU A 38 -1.24 -3.52 4.43
C LEU A 38 0.22 -3.65 4.00
N LEU A 39 0.47 -3.53 2.69
CA LEU A 39 1.81 -3.47 2.13
C LEU A 39 2.13 -2.01 1.81
N GLU A 40 3.22 -1.52 2.38
CA GLU A 40 3.70 -0.15 2.23
C GLU A 40 5.09 -0.13 1.59
N GLY A 41 5.28 0.71 0.57
CA GLY A 41 6.59 1.07 0.03
C GLY A 41 7.03 2.45 0.53
N LEU A 42 8.28 2.58 0.99
CA LEU A 42 8.84 3.79 1.59
C LEU A 42 9.98 4.40 0.75
N GLY A 43 9.93 5.71 0.50
CA GLY A 43 10.95 6.47 -0.21
C GLY A 43 10.39 7.24 -1.40
N ALA A 44 11.25 7.73 -2.30
CA ALA A 44 10.84 8.45 -3.50
C ALA A 44 10.19 7.54 -4.57
N ILE A 45 9.38 8.14 -5.42
CA ILE A 45 8.91 7.56 -6.69
C ILE A 45 9.70 8.25 -7.80
N ASP A 46 10.39 7.46 -8.63
CA ASP A 46 11.29 7.95 -9.68
C ASP A 46 10.51 8.40 -10.91
N SER A 47 9.49 7.63 -11.31
CA SER A 47 8.65 7.95 -12.47
C SER A 47 7.19 7.57 -12.26
N VAL A 48 6.32 8.27 -12.99
CA VAL A 48 4.90 7.94 -13.14
C VAL A 48 4.55 8.02 -14.61
N GLU A 49 4.13 6.90 -15.17
CA GLU A 49 3.87 6.76 -16.61
C GLU A 49 2.43 6.27 -16.84
N LEU A 50 1.87 6.64 -17.99
CA LEU A 50 0.57 6.14 -18.43
C LEU A 50 0.80 4.90 -19.30
N GLU A 51 0.34 3.74 -18.84
CA GLU A 51 0.48 2.46 -19.55
C GLU A 51 -0.85 1.73 -19.55
N ASP A 52 -1.42 1.47 -20.73
CA ASP A 52 -2.62 0.64 -20.91
C ASP A 52 -3.80 1.00 -19.98
N GLY A 53 -4.00 2.30 -19.71
CA GLY A 53 -5.05 2.78 -18.79
C GLY A 53 -4.67 2.83 -17.32
N PHE A 54 -3.42 2.47 -16.97
CA PHE A 54 -2.88 2.54 -15.63
C PHE A 54 -1.95 3.74 -15.46
N ALA A 55 -2.01 4.38 -14.29
CA ALA A 55 -0.86 5.13 -13.79
C ALA A 55 0.12 4.15 -13.14
N VAL A 56 1.32 4.06 -13.69
CA VAL A 56 2.38 3.17 -13.19
C VAL A 56 3.46 3.98 -12.51
N LEU A 57 3.51 3.86 -11.18
CA LEU A 57 4.46 4.54 -10.30
C LEU A 57 5.63 3.59 -10.03
N ARG A 58 6.85 4.00 -10.38
CA ARG A 58 8.06 3.20 -10.18
C ARG A 58 9.03 3.86 -9.22
N GLY A 59 9.65 3.05 -8.39
CA GLY A 59 10.76 3.46 -7.54
C GLY A 59 11.69 2.28 -7.30
N PRO A 60 12.75 2.46 -6.50
CA PRO A 60 13.69 1.38 -6.20
C PRO A 60 12.97 0.16 -5.64
N ALA A 61 13.17 -1.00 -6.27
CA ALA A 61 12.61 -2.29 -5.87
C ALA A 61 11.07 -2.37 -5.82
N ARG A 62 10.33 -1.37 -6.35
CA ARG A 62 8.86 -1.35 -6.27
C ARG A 62 8.18 -0.79 -7.51
N GLU A 63 6.95 -1.21 -7.69
CA GLU A 63 6.02 -0.64 -8.69
C GLU A 63 4.61 -0.63 -8.11
N THR A 64 3.84 0.39 -8.44
CA THR A 64 2.41 0.43 -8.18
C THR A 64 1.68 0.75 -9.47
N ARG A 65 0.73 -0.08 -9.85
CA ARG A 65 -0.16 0.16 -10.99
C ARG A 65 -1.54 0.50 -10.45
N LEU A 66 -2.02 1.70 -10.77
CA LEU A 66 -3.36 2.17 -10.42
C LEU A 66 -4.20 2.22 -11.68
N ASP A 67 -5.30 1.46 -11.73
CA ASP A 67 -6.24 1.51 -12.85
C ASP A 67 -6.99 2.84 -12.80
N LEU A 68 -6.80 3.68 -13.81
CA LEU A 68 -7.41 5.00 -13.84
C LEU A 68 -8.93 4.95 -13.96
N SER A 69 -9.49 3.86 -14.51
CA SER A 69 -10.94 3.69 -14.66
C SER A 69 -11.64 3.35 -13.34
N GLU A 70 -10.90 2.81 -12.37
CA GLU A 70 -11.40 2.49 -11.03
C GLU A 70 -11.32 3.69 -10.07
N ILE A 71 -10.58 4.76 -10.43
CA ILE A 71 -10.43 5.94 -9.58
C ILE A 71 -11.65 6.86 -9.73
N GLY A 72 -12.44 6.97 -8.66
CA GLY A 72 -13.55 7.91 -8.57
C GLY A 72 -13.14 9.30 -8.11
N SER A 73 -12.13 9.39 -7.24
CA SER A 73 -11.58 10.68 -6.79
C SER A 73 -10.19 10.57 -6.17
N ILE A 74 -9.45 11.68 -6.15
CA ILE A 74 -8.22 11.81 -5.36
C ILE A 74 -8.42 12.96 -4.36
N VAL A 75 -8.12 12.70 -3.09
CA VAL A 75 -8.26 13.66 -2.00
C VAL A 75 -6.88 13.99 -1.43
N ALA A 76 -6.57 15.27 -1.31
CA ALA A 76 -5.49 15.75 -0.46
C ALA A 76 -6.01 16.04 0.94
N ASP A 77 -5.27 15.63 1.96
CA ASP A 77 -5.59 15.91 3.36
C ASP A 77 -4.31 15.84 4.21
N GLN A 78 -4.40 16.11 5.51
CA GLN A 78 -3.26 16.08 6.42
C GLN A 78 -3.61 15.49 7.78
N MET A 79 -2.66 14.74 8.34
CA MET A 79 -2.70 14.32 9.73
C MET A 79 -1.90 15.30 10.57
N VAL A 80 -2.53 15.86 11.61
CA VAL A 80 -1.83 16.65 12.62
C VAL A 80 -1.33 15.71 13.70
N MET A 81 -0.04 15.36 13.66
CA MET A 81 0.66 14.65 14.73
C MET A 81 1.60 15.63 15.46
N LYS A 82 2.77 15.16 15.94
CA LYS A 82 3.85 16.06 16.36
C LYS A 82 4.29 16.98 15.20
N ASN A 83 4.26 16.46 13.97
CA ASN A 83 4.45 17.18 12.72
C ASN A 83 3.19 17.00 11.84
N VAL A 84 2.97 17.93 10.92
CA VAL A 84 1.93 17.80 9.89
C VAL A 84 2.41 16.84 8.80
N MET A 85 1.65 15.79 8.54
CA MET A 85 1.92 14.83 7.47
C MET A 85 0.80 14.91 6.44
N PRO A 86 1.02 15.57 5.29
CA PRO A 86 0.05 15.60 4.21
C PRO A 86 0.04 14.26 3.48
N PHE A 87 -1.08 13.94 2.85
CA PHE A 87 -1.23 12.74 2.07
C PHE A 87 -2.20 12.92 0.91
N LEU A 88 -2.02 12.09 -0.11
CA LEU A 88 -3.03 11.80 -1.12
C LEU A 88 -3.75 10.51 -0.74
N GLU A 89 -5.07 10.52 -0.84
CA GLU A 89 -5.90 9.33 -0.77
C GLU A 89 -6.59 9.12 -2.12
N VAL A 90 -6.34 7.97 -2.73
CA VAL A 90 -6.95 7.56 -4.00
C VAL A 90 -8.17 6.71 -3.68
N LEU A 91 -9.33 7.12 -4.16
CA LEU A 91 -10.62 6.53 -3.81
C LEU A 91 -11.32 5.98 -5.05
N ASP A 92 -12.03 4.86 -4.88
CA ASP A 92 -12.95 4.35 -5.90
C ASP A 92 -14.23 5.19 -6.00
N ALA A 93 -15.12 4.85 -6.94
CA ALA A 93 -16.40 5.55 -7.14
C ALA A 93 -17.36 5.43 -5.93
N ALA A 94 -17.15 4.44 -5.06
CA ALA A 94 -17.91 4.27 -3.82
C ALA A 94 -17.25 4.98 -2.62
N GLY A 95 -16.10 5.62 -2.81
CA GLY A 95 -15.35 6.31 -1.77
C GLY A 95 -14.46 5.39 -0.91
N ASN A 96 -14.22 4.15 -1.33
CA ASN A 96 -13.27 3.28 -0.63
C ASN A 96 -11.84 3.57 -1.06
N THR A 97 -10.90 3.52 -0.12
CA THR A 97 -9.47 3.72 -0.41
C THR A 97 -8.90 2.62 -1.29
N ILE A 98 -8.38 3.00 -2.45
CA ILE A 98 -7.56 2.18 -3.34
C ILE A 98 -6.11 2.19 -2.82
N ALA A 99 -5.54 3.38 -2.64
CA ALA A 99 -4.18 3.57 -2.14
C ALA A 99 -4.07 4.88 -1.34
N LYS A 100 -3.07 4.95 -0.45
CA LYS A 100 -2.73 6.17 0.29
C LYS A 100 -1.25 6.49 0.13
N LEU A 101 -0.92 7.73 -0.20
CA LEU A 101 0.44 8.23 -0.37
C LEU A 101 0.70 9.32 0.67
N THR A 102 1.44 9.02 1.72
CA THR A 102 1.75 9.96 2.81
C THR A 102 3.12 10.59 2.59
N ALA A 103 3.22 11.91 2.48
CA ALA A 103 4.49 12.58 2.25
C ALA A 103 5.31 12.68 3.53
N LEU A 104 6.60 12.41 3.43
CA LEU A 104 7.57 12.45 4.53
C LEU A 104 8.39 13.74 4.54
N ASP A 105 8.51 14.41 3.38
CA ASP A 105 9.27 15.65 3.23
C ASP A 105 8.48 16.92 3.62
N GLY A 106 7.27 16.75 4.17
CA GLY A 106 6.46 17.82 4.78
C GLY A 106 5.53 18.59 3.84
N LEU A 107 4.71 19.46 4.44
CA LEU A 107 3.62 20.18 3.77
C LEU A 107 4.08 21.12 2.65
N ALA A 108 5.15 21.89 2.87
CA ALA A 108 5.62 22.87 1.89
C ALA A 108 6.00 22.23 0.54
N ARG A 109 6.72 21.10 0.58
CA ARG A 109 7.09 20.36 -0.64
C ARG A 109 5.88 19.71 -1.30
N PHE A 110 4.98 19.16 -0.49
CA PHE A 110 3.72 18.57 -0.97
C PHE A 110 2.86 19.60 -1.72
N ASP A 111 2.68 20.80 -1.17
CA ASP A 111 1.89 21.85 -1.82
C ASP A 111 2.55 22.38 -3.09
N ALA A 112 3.88 22.54 -3.09
CA ALA A 112 4.63 22.91 -4.29
C ALA A 112 4.48 21.87 -5.41
N ALA A 113 4.51 20.57 -5.08
CA ALA A 113 4.33 19.50 -6.07
C ALA A 113 2.95 19.54 -6.74
N LEU A 114 1.92 19.98 -6.00
CA LEU A 114 0.53 20.06 -6.45
C LEU A 114 0.11 21.47 -6.89
N GLU A 115 1.06 22.38 -7.09
CA GLU A 115 0.77 23.74 -7.56
C GLU A 115 0.03 23.70 -8.90
N GLY A 116 -1.02 24.52 -9.02
CA GLY A 116 -1.86 24.58 -10.22
C GLY A 116 -2.92 23.49 -10.34
N ILE A 117 -2.92 22.46 -9.48
CA ILE A 117 -4.03 21.49 -9.40
C ILE A 117 -5.23 22.14 -8.69
N GLY A 118 -6.37 22.15 -9.35
CA GLY A 118 -7.62 22.66 -8.77
C GLY A 118 -8.02 21.88 -7.52
N ARG A 119 -8.44 22.60 -6.46
CA ARG A 119 -8.82 22.01 -5.16
C ARG A 119 -10.22 22.48 -4.77
N ARG A 120 -11.03 21.56 -4.25
CA ARG A 120 -12.35 21.87 -3.68
C ARG A 120 -12.44 21.32 -2.25
N PRO A 121 -12.80 22.14 -1.24
CA PRO A 121 -12.97 21.66 0.12
C PRO A 121 -13.97 20.50 0.24
N LEU A 122 -13.70 19.59 1.17
CA LEU A 122 -14.57 18.49 1.56
C LEU A 122 -14.79 18.48 3.07
N ASP A 123 -15.93 17.94 3.48
CA ASP A 123 -16.22 17.70 4.90
C ASP A 123 -15.26 16.67 5.49
N ALA A 124 -15.11 16.70 6.81
CA ALA A 124 -14.28 15.74 7.54
C ALA A 124 -14.77 14.31 7.27
N ALA A 125 -13.83 13.39 7.06
CA ALA A 125 -14.17 11.97 6.94
C ALA A 125 -14.58 11.41 8.31
N PRO A 126 -15.56 10.50 8.38
CA PRO A 126 -15.79 9.74 9.59
C PRO A 126 -14.56 8.88 9.91
N PRO A 127 -14.27 8.62 11.19
CA PRO A 127 -13.19 7.72 11.58
C PRO A 127 -13.41 6.32 10.99
N ALA A 128 -12.37 5.72 10.42
CA ALA A 128 -12.42 4.34 9.99
C ALA A 128 -12.58 3.40 11.20
N ALA A 129 -13.47 2.41 11.06
CA ALA A 129 -13.64 1.37 12.08
C ALA A 129 -12.33 0.59 12.26
N ARG A 130 -11.91 0.38 13.51
CA ARG A 130 -10.79 -0.49 13.82
C ARG A 130 -11.31 -1.90 14.08
N PRO A 131 -10.87 -2.91 13.31
CA PRO A 131 -11.21 -4.29 13.61
C PRO A 131 -10.63 -4.71 14.96
N GLY A 132 -11.35 -5.59 15.66
CA GLY A 132 -10.92 -6.15 16.94
C GLY A 132 -9.71 -7.10 16.80
N PRO A 133 -9.12 -7.52 17.93
CA PRO A 133 -8.02 -8.48 17.93
C PRO A 133 -8.47 -9.83 17.33
N GLY A 134 -7.52 -10.58 16.77
CA GLY A 134 -7.71 -11.94 16.26
C GLY A 134 -6.59 -12.86 16.73
N ASP A 135 -6.62 -14.11 16.25
CA ASP A 135 -5.55 -15.10 16.49
C ASP A 135 -4.27 -14.76 15.71
N GLU A 136 -3.13 -15.29 16.12
CA GLU A 136 -1.88 -15.13 15.37
C GLU A 136 -2.04 -15.65 13.93
N PRO A 137 -1.72 -14.84 12.89
CA PRO A 137 -1.92 -15.25 11.51
C PRO A 137 -0.81 -16.23 11.10
N ALA A 138 -1.10 -17.12 10.14
CA ALA A 138 -0.09 -18.04 9.62
C ALA A 138 1.06 -17.28 8.93
N ASP A 139 2.27 -17.41 9.45
CA ASP A 139 3.46 -16.70 8.99
C ASP A 139 4.21 -17.43 7.87
N GLY A 140 4.27 -18.77 7.92
CA GLY A 140 4.67 -19.70 6.86
C GLY A 140 5.75 -19.19 5.91
N PRO A 141 5.39 -18.81 4.66
CA PRO A 141 6.36 -18.38 3.65
C PRO A 141 7.10 -17.08 4.00
N LEU A 142 6.55 -16.20 4.84
CA LEU A 142 7.26 -14.99 5.27
C LEU A 142 8.44 -15.36 6.18
N LYS A 143 8.23 -16.29 7.12
CA LYS A 143 9.30 -16.82 7.98
C LYS A 143 10.29 -17.67 7.21
N ALA A 144 9.83 -18.49 6.27
CA ALA A 144 10.72 -19.24 5.40
C ALA A 144 11.58 -18.30 4.54
N ALA A 145 11.02 -17.21 4.01
CA ALA A 145 11.75 -16.19 3.27
C ALA A 145 12.77 -15.43 4.13
N GLU A 146 12.41 -15.07 5.37
CA GLU A 146 13.35 -14.49 6.34
C GLU A 146 14.53 -15.44 6.61
N ALA A 147 14.24 -16.71 6.90
CA ALA A 147 15.27 -17.71 7.20
C ALA A 147 16.18 -18.01 6.00
N ALA A 148 15.62 -18.05 4.79
CA ALA A 148 16.37 -18.31 3.57
C ALA A 148 17.25 -17.14 3.13
N ALA A 149 16.92 -15.91 3.57
CA ALA A 149 17.58 -14.66 3.17
C ALA A 149 17.74 -14.53 1.65
N LYS A 150 16.71 -14.96 0.91
CA LYS A 150 16.65 -14.90 -0.56
C LYS A 150 15.79 -13.73 -1.02
N LEU A 151 16.01 -13.34 -2.28
CA LEU A 151 15.17 -12.38 -2.96
C LEU A 151 13.74 -12.94 -3.09
N VAL A 152 12.76 -12.17 -2.66
CA VAL A 152 11.34 -12.45 -2.83
C VAL A 152 10.63 -11.24 -3.42
N THR A 153 9.45 -11.46 -3.98
CA THR A 153 8.53 -10.38 -4.37
C THR A 153 7.26 -10.50 -3.55
N LEU A 154 6.93 -9.46 -2.79
CA LEU A 154 5.65 -9.28 -2.14
C LEU A 154 4.74 -8.46 -3.04
N GLN A 155 3.48 -8.88 -3.17
CA GLN A 155 2.49 -8.15 -3.94
C GLN A 155 1.17 -8.08 -3.19
N ALA A 156 0.60 -6.87 -3.12
CA ALA A 156 -0.76 -6.62 -2.67
C ALA A 156 -1.63 -6.25 -3.88
N VAL A 157 -2.76 -6.94 -4.02
CA VAL A 157 -3.72 -6.77 -5.10
C VAL A 157 -5.08 -6.46 -4.49
N LYS A 158 -5.72 -5.43 -5.02
CA LYS A 158 -7.12 -5.07 -4.76
C LYS A 158 -7.71 -4.53 -6.06
N ASN A 159 -9.03 -4.46 -6.15
CA ASN A 159 -9.69 -3.77 -7.26
C ASN A 159 -9.07 -2.37 -7.47
N GLY A 160 -8.67 -2.07 -8.70
CA GLY A 160 -8.03 -0.82 -9.11
C GLY A 160 -6.55 -0.64 -8.74
N VAL A 161 -5.90 -1.62 -8.07
CA VAL A 161 -4.48 -1.47 -7.72
C VAL A 161 -3.70 -2.78 -7.59
N VAL A 162 -2.47 -2.75 -8.10
CA VAL A 162 -1.43 -3.73 -7.80
C VAL A 162 -0.21 -2.99 -7.27
N HIS A 163 0.25 -3.35 -6.08
CA HIS A 163 1.49 -2.84 -5.51
C HIS A 163 2.46 -3.99 -5.26
N ARG A 164 3.69 -3.87 -5.78
CA ARG A 164 4.74 -4.86 -5.62
C ARG A 164 5.99 -4.26 -5.00
N TRP A 165 6.68 -5.06 -4.21
CA TRP A 165 8.03 -4.81 -3.71
C TRP A 165 8.86 -6.08 -3.85
N SER A 166 10.13 -5.94 -4.24
CA SER A 166 11.07 -7.06 -4.34
C SER A 166 12.32 -6.78 -3.51
N GLY A 167 12.72 -7.73 -2.68
CA GLY A 167 13.88 -7.59 -1.81
C GLY A 167 14.07 -8.81 -0.91
N THR A 168 14.99 -8.71 0.04
CA THR A 168 15.23 -9.77 1.03
C THR A 168 14.52 -9.44 2.33
N LEU A 169 13.77 -10.38 2.89
CA LEU A 169 13.20 -10.24 4.22
C LEU A 169 14.26 -10.54 5.28
N THR A 170 14.41 -9.63 6.23
CA THR A 170 15.40 -9.72 7.33
C THR A 170 14.80 -9.69 8.72
N SER A 171 13.52 -9.31 8.82
CA SER A 171 12.81 -9.15 10.09
C SER A 171 11.32 -9.41 9.86
N VAL A 172 10.85 -10.53 10.38
CA VAL A 172 9.44 -10.92 10.43
C VAL A 172 9.08 -11.20 11.89
N SER A 173 8.05 -10.55 12.42
CA SER A 173 7.68 -10.73 13.83
C SER A 173 6.20 -10.47 14.09
N PHE A 174 5.63 -11.25 15.01
CA PHE A 174 4.29 -10.98 15.52
C PHE A 174 4.38 -10.06 16.74
N SER A 175 3.73 -8.91 16.67
CA SER A 175 3.62 -8.00 17.80
C SER A 175 2.35 -7.15 17.70
N HIS A 176 1.77 -6.78 18.85
CA HIS A 176 0.61 -5.87 18.94
C HIS A 176 -0.60 -6.27 18.08
N GLY A 177 -0.81 -7.58 17.84
CA GLY A 177 -1.91 -8.09 17.01
C GLY A 177 -1.66 -8.02 15.51
N PHE A 178 -0.40 -7.87 15.09
CA PHE A 178 0.01 -7.89 13.69
C PHE A 178 1.22 -8.79 13.49
N LEU A 179 1.21 -9.58 12.41
CA LEU A 179 2.43 -10.13 11.84
C LEU A 179 3.03 -9.05 10.94
N ASN A 180 4.27 -8.68 11.24
CA ASN A 180 4.96 -7.58 10.58
C ASN A 180 6.17 -8.11 9.81
N ALA A 181 6.42 -7.56 8.63
CA ALA A 181 7.74 -7.62 8.00
C ALA A 181 8.24 -6.19 7.79
N MET A 182 9.40 -5.86 8.34
CA MET A 182 9.90 -4.49 8.40
C MET A 182 11.25 -4.38 7.71
N GLN A 183 11.29 -3.68 6.58
CA GLN A 183 12.49 -3.31 5.83
C GLN A 183 12.61 -1.79 5.77
N PRO A 184 13.82 -1.24 5.53
CA PRO A 184 14.01 0.22 5.42
C PRO A 184 13.14 0.89 4.36
N ASP A 185 12.75 0.16 3.32
CA ASP A 185 12.02 0.63 2.14
C ASP A 185 10.64 -0.05 1.95
N MET A 186 10.26 -0.96 2.86
CA MET A 186 8.99 -1.68 2.81
C MET A 186 8.51 -2.09 4.19
N HIS A 187 7.23 -1.84 4.48
CA HIS A 187 6.56 -2.39 5.65
C HIS A 187 5.37 -3.26 5.23
N LEU A 188 5.21 -4.40 5.87
CA LEU A 188 4.04 -5.25 5.75
C LEU A 188 3.40 -5.42 7.12
N HIS A 189 2.12 -5.11 7.23
CA HIS A 189 1.32 -5.31 8.44
C HIS A 189 0.14 -6.22 8.13
N ILE A 190 0.16 -7.43 8.68
CA ILE A 190 -0.93 -8.41 8.53
C ILE A 190 -1.68 -8.49 9.85
N ARG A 191 -2.96 -8.14 9.83
CA ARG A 191 -3.82 -8.21 11.02
C ARG A 191 -3.93 -9.66 11.50
N ALA A 192 -3.93 -9.83 12.81
CA ALA A 192 -4.26 -11.10 13.45
C ALA A 192 -5.57 -11.71 12.89
N GLY A 193 -5.49 -12.99 12.53
CA GLY A 193 -6.58 -13.78 11.98
C GLY A 193 -6.95 -13.44 10.53
N ALA A 194 -6.17 -12.60 9.83
CA ALA A 194 -6.38 -12.32 8.40
C ALA A 194 -5.97 -13.50 7.50
N ILE A 195 -4.93 -14.24 7.89
CA ILE A 195 -4.42 -15.39 7.14
C ILE A 195 -4.62 -16.65 7.97
N ALA A 196 -5.41 -17.58 7.44
CA ALA A 196 -5.60 -18.91 8.01
C ALA A 196 -4.60 -19.93 7.43
N SER A 197 -4.24 -19.79 6.15
CA SER A 197 -3.28 -20.66 5.49
C SER A 197 -2.64 -19.97 4.28
N TRP A 198 -1.65 -20.63 3.68
CA TRP A 198 -1.05 -20.23 2.42
C TRP A 198 -1.27 -21.33 1.38
N SER A 199 -1.73 -20.96 0.18
CA SER A 199 -1.74 -21.84 -0.98
C SER A 199 -0.45 -21.67 -1.75
N LYS A 200 0.17 -22.78 -2.18
CA LYS A 200 1.39 -22.76 -2.99
C LYS A 200 1.08 -23.23 -4.40
N GLU A 201 1.50 -22.46 -5.39
CA GLU A 201 1.52 -22.84 -6.79
C GLU A 201 2.93 -22.71 -7.33
N SER A 202 3.39 -23.70 -8.10
CA SER A 202 4.72 -23.69 -8.74
C SER A 202 4.54 -23.56 -10.24
N ALA A 203 5.10 -22.50 -10.82
CA ALA A 203 5.04 -22.23 -12.26
C ALA A 203 6.31 -21.53 -12.72
N ASP A 204 6.80 -21.89 -13.91
CA ASP A 204 7.91 -21.20 -14.59
C ASP A 204 9.16 -20.95 -13.72
N GLY A 205 9.55 -21.97 -12.94
CA GLY A 205 10.73 -21.89 -12.06
C GLY A 205 10.55 -21.01 -10.82
N SER A 206 9.31 -20.61 -10.51
CA SER A 206 8.95 -19.82 -9.33
C SER A 206 7.91 -20.55 -8.47
N ASP A 207 7.98 -20.31 -7.16
CA ASP A 207 6.94 -20.66 -6.21
C ASP A 207 6.16 -19.39 -5.83
N VAL A 208 4.84 -19.43 -6.01
CA VAL A 208 3.91 -18.37 -5.62
C VAL A 208 3.08 -18.85 -4.43
N PHE A 209 3.15 -18.09 -3.35
CA PHE A 209 2.39 -18.32 -2.12
C PHE A 209 1.29 -17.28 -2.02
N SER A 210 0.04 -17.72 -2.05
CA SER A 210 -1.14 -16.86 -1.88
C SER A 210 -1.69 -16.97 -0.47
N ALA A 211 -1.89 -15.83 0.20
CA ALA A 211 -2.47 -15.79 1.54
C ALA A 211 -3.99 -16.05 1.49
N ILE A 212 -4.46 -17.01 2.27
CA ILE A 212 -5.85 -17.49 2.28
C ILE A 212 -6.51 -17.22 3.64
N ASP A 213 -7.72 -16.70 3.63
CA ASP A 213 -8.53 -16.45 4.82
C ASP A 213 -9.20 -17.73 5.38
N ARG A 214 -9.91 -17.60 6.50
CA ARG A 214 -10.63 -18.72 7.15
C ARG A 214 -11.77 -19.32 6.31
N ASN A 215 -12.22 -18.62 5.27
CA ASN A 215 -13.28 -19.05 4.37
C ASN A 215 -12.71 -19.68 3.08
N GLY A 216 -11.39 -19.81 2.97
CA GLY A 216 -10.73 -20.33 1.78
C GLY A 216 -10.57 -19.31 0.64
N LYS A 217 -10.77 -18.01 0.91
CA LYS A 217 -10.64 -16.95 -0.09
C LYS A 217 -9.25 -16.33 -0.02
N ALA A 218 -8.64 -16.06 -1.19
CA ALA A 218 -7.42 -15.28 -1.25
C ALA A 218 -7.64 -13.82 -0.80
N ILE A 219 -6.78 -13.30 0.07
CA ILE A 219 -6.89 -11.93 0.59
C ILE A 219 -6.22 -10.87 -0.30
N GLY A 220 -5.62 -11.30 -1.42
CA GLY A 220 -4.90 -10.42 -2.35
C GLY A 220 -3.44 -10.14 -1.96
N LEU A 221 -2.89 -10.82 -0.96
CA LEU A 221 -1.46 -10.79 -0.64
C LEU A 221 -0.78 -12.04 -1.21
N THR A 222 0.32 -11.86 -1.93
CA THR A 222 1.15 -12.96 -2.44
C THR A 222 2.63 -12.74 -2.13
N LEU A 223 3.37 -13.84 -1.98
CA LEU A 223 4.82 -13.89 -1.96
C LEU A 223 5.30 -14.78 -3.11
N THR A 224 6.22 -14.29 -3.92
CA THR A 224 6.86 -15.06 -4.99
C THR A 224 8.35 -15.22 -4.70
N ALA A 225 8.87 -16.42 -4.89
CA ALA A 225 10.29 -16.74 -4.79
C ALA A 225 10.72 -17.70 -5.91
N GLU A 226 12.02 -17.86 -6.12
CA GLU A 226 12.54 -18.94 -6.97
C GLU A 226 12.08 -20.30 -6.44
N ALA A 227 11.74 -21.24 -7.34
CA ALA A 227 11.22 -22.54 -6.97
C ALA A 227 12.18 -23.29 -6.03
N GLY A 228 11.65 -23.76 -4.90
CA GLY A 228 12.44 -24.46 -3.88
C GLY A 228 13.32 -23.58 -3.00
N ALA A 229 13.40 -22.26 -3.25
CA ALA A 229 14.23 -21.35 -2.46
C ALA A 229 13.80 -21.23 -0.99
N LEU A 230 12.53 -21.54 -0.70
CA LEU A 230 11.93 -21.46 0.64
C LEU A 230 11.70 -22.83 1.29
N ALA A 231 12.28 -23.90 0.74
CA ALA A 231 12.19 -25.24 1.32
C ALA A 231 13.15 -25.36 2.52
N GLY A 232 12.70 -24.86 3.68
CA GLY A 232 13.34 -25.01 4.98
C GLY A 232 12.36 -25.57 6.00
#